data_AF-A0A842MET8-F1
#
_entry.id   AF-A0A842MET8-F1
#
_cell.length_a   1.000
_cell.length_b   1.000
_cell.length_c   1.000
_cell.angle_alpha   90.00
_cell.angle_beta   90.00
_cell.angle_gamma   90.00
#
_symmetry.space_group_name_H-M   'P 1'
#
loop_
_entity.id
_entity.type
_entity.pdbx_description
1 polymer ?
#
loop_
_entity_poly.entity_id
_entity_poly.type
_entity_poly.pdbx_seq_one_letter_code
_entity_poly.pdbx_strand_id
1 'polypeptide(L)'
;NAQISYYESIFPGRGREYAYTIPAMRKASQAAGRPFRNLGDRGVVVFMDYRFASPYLRRLLPAWIRERITAVEDREGSLSRLIGDFYRGRGRISAGP
;
A
#
# COMPACT_ATOMS: atom_id res chain seq x y z
N ASN A 1 -7.14 -10.50 22.89
CA ASN A 1 -6.18 -10.60 21.76
C ASN A 1 -4.96 -11.42 22.18
N ALA A 2 -5.04 -12.76 22.12
CA ALA A 2 -3.99 -13.65 22.63
C ALA A 2 -2.63 -13.50 21.90
N GLN A 3 -2.64 -13.26 20.59
CA GLN A 3 -1.40 -13.06 19.82
C GLN A 3 -0.65 -11.78 20.21
N ILE A 4 -1.35 -10.67 20.47
CA ILE A 4 -0.70 -9.42 20.91
C ILE A 4 -0.01 -9.66 22.25
N SER A 5 -0.72 -10.28 23.21
CA SER A 5 -0.15 -10.60 24.53
C SER A 5 1.06 -11.53 24.46
N TYR A 6 1.04 -12.51 23.56
CA TYR A 6 2.17 -13.41 23.34
C TYR A 6 3.39 -12.68 22.75
N TYR A 7 3.20 -11.87 21.70
CA TYR A 7 4.31 -11.11 21.13
C TYR A 7 4.79 -10.00 22.07
N GLU A 8 3.94 -9.47 22.93
CA GLU A 8 4.32 -8.50 23.96
C GLU A 8 5.21 -9.13 25.04
N SER A 9 4.94 -10.37 25.45
CA SER A 9 5.77 -11.06 26.45
C SER A 9 7.16 -11.42 25.93
N ILE A 10 7.29 -11.70 24.63
CA ILE A 10 8.56 -12.04 23.98
C ILE A 10 9.29 -10.77 23.50
N PHE A 11 8.56 -9.77 23.04
CA PHE A 11 9.07 -8.51 22.52
C PHE A 11 8.34 -7.33 23.16
N PRO A 12 8.76 -6.89 24.37
CA PRO A 12 8.12 -5.78 25.06
C PRO A 12 8.05 -4.51 24.21
N GLY A 13 6.88 -3.88 24.18
CA GLY A 13 6.57 -2.70 23.37
C GLY A 13 6.26 -2.98 21.90
N ARG A 14 6.38 -4.23 21.42
CA ARG A 14 6.19 -4.59 19.99
C ARG A 14 5.07 -5.60 19.75
N GLY A 15 4.29 -5.98 20.74
CA GLY A 15 3.23 -6.98 20.61
C GLY A 15 2.24 -6.65 19.51
N ARG A 16 1.80 -5.39 19.43
CA ARG A 16 0.87 -4.93 18.37
C ARG A 16 1.52 -4.87 16.99
N GLU A 17 2.78 -4.46 16.91
CA GLU A 17 3.50 -4.39 15.64
C GLU A 17 3.64 -5.77 14.99
N TYR A 18 4.07 -6.77 15.77
CA TYR A 18 4.27 -8.13 15.27
C TYR A 18 2.99 -8.93 15.10
N ALA A 19 2.01 -8.77 15.99
CA ALA A 19 0.77 -9.53 15.92
C ALA A 19 -0.25 -8.96 14.92
N TYR A 20 -0.19 -7.65 14.63
CA TYR A 20 -1.24 -6.98 13.84
C TYR A 20 -0.66 -6.21 12.66
N THR A 21 0.22 -5.24 12.90
CA THR A 21 0.64 -4.28 11.86
C THR A 21 1.41 -4.96 10.73
N ILE A 22 2.50 -5.65 11.04
CA ILE A 22 3.34 -6.30 10.03
C ILE A 22 2.56 -7.38 9.26
N PRO A 23 1.78 -8.27 9.91
CA PRO A 23 0.93 -9.22 9.21
C PRO A 23 -0.10 -8.55 8.28
N ALA A 24 -0.75 -7.47 8.72
CA ALA A 24 -1.71 -6.74 7.90
C ALA A 24 -1.05 -6.14 6.65
N MET A 25 0.11 -5.49 6.82
CA MET A 25 0.85 -4.89 5.71
C MET A 25 1.36 -5.94 4.70
N ARG A 26 1.78 -7.11 5.19
CA ARG A 26 2.17 -8.24 4.32
C ARG A 26 0.99 -8.73 3.48
N LYS A 27 -0.19 -8.93 4.09
CA LYS A 27 -1.40 -9.35 3.39
C LYS A 27 -1.83 -8.31 2.34
N ALA A 28 -1.80 -7.03 2.68
CA ALA A 28 -2.10 -5.94 1.74
C ALA A 28 -1.14 -5.93 0.55
N SER A 29 0.15 -6.09 0.80
CA SER A 29 1.18 -6.14 -0.25
C SER A 29 1.02 -7.34 -1.18
N GLN A 30 0.69 -8.51 -0.62
CA GLN A 30 0.41 -9.71 -1.43
C GLN A 30 -0.83 -9.53 -2.30
N ALA A 31 -1.90 -8.92 -1.77
CA ALA A 31 -3.11 -8.64 -2.53
C ALA A 31 -2.83 -7.64 -3.68
N ALA A 32 -2.06 -6.58 -3.41
CA ALA A 32 -1.66 -5.59 -4.40
C ALA A 32 -0.83 -6.18 -5.55
N GLY A 33 -0.06 -7.25 -5.30
CA GLY A 33 0.74 -7.93 -6.32
C GLY A 33 -0.05 -8.89 -7.22
N ARG A 34 -1.24 -9.37 -6.80
CA ARG A 34 -1.97 -10.41 -7.54
C ARG A 34 -2.35 -10.06 -8.99
N PRO A 35 -2.72 -8.81 -9.33
CA PRO A 35 -3.10 -8.45 -10.70
C PRO A 35 -1.93 -8.40 -11.69
N PHE A 36 -0.68 -8.32 -11.22
CA PHE A 36 0.50 -8.15 -12.06
C PHE A 36 1.30 -9.46 -12.13
N ARG A 37 1.13 -10.23 -13.20
CA ARG A 37 1.78 -11.54 -13.40
C ARG A 37 2.72 -11.56 -14.60
N ASN A 38 2.47 -10.72 -15.60
CA ASN A 38 3.26 -10.60 -16.82
C ASN A 38 3.87 -9.20 -16.95
N LEU A 39 4.94 -9.09 -17.73
CA LEU A 39 5.63 -7.81 -17.99
C LEU A 39 4.75 -6.76 -18.68
N GLY A 40 3.71 -7.18 -19.40
CA GLY A 40 2.78 -6.29 -20.09
C GLY A 40 1.57 -5.84 -19.25
N ASP A 41 1.41 -6.36 -18.03
CA ASP A 41 0.23 -6.09 -17.23
C ASP A 41 0.21 -4.64 -16.75
N ARG A 42 -0.89 -3.94 -17.03
CA ARG A 42 -1.15 -2.57 -16.58
C ARG A 42 -2.39 -2.53 -15.72
N GLY A 43 -2.29 -1.94 -14.55
CA GLY A 43 -3.35 -1.92 -13.55
C GLY A 43 -3.13 -0.86 -12.48
N VAL A 44 -4.20 -0.55 -11.77
CA VAL A 44 -4.20 0.39 -10.65
C VAL A 44 -4.56 -0.36 -9.38
N VAL A 45 -3.80 -0.12 -8.31
CA VAL A 45 -4.11 -0.59 -6.96
C VAL A 45 -4.55 0.61 -6.13
N VAL A 46 -5.72 0.50 -5.51
CA VAL A 46 -6.27 1.55 -4.66
C VAL A 46 -6.23 1.09 -3.19
N PHE A 47 -5.46 1.80 -2.37
CA PHE A 47 -5.47 1.64 -0.92
C PHE A 47 -6.50 2.58 -0.32
N MET A 48 -7.66 2.05 0.10
CA MET A 48 -8.81 2.84 0.59
C MET A 48 -8.68 3.24 2.07
N ASP A 49 -7.47 3.39 2.59
CA ASP A 49 -7.25 3.71 3.99
C ASP A 49 -6.09 4.69 4.15
N TYR A 50 -6.34 5.82 4.82
CA TYR A 50 -5.36 6.90 5.01
C TYR A 50 -4.10 6.42 5.74
N ARG A 51 -4.18 5.34 6.53
CA ARG A 51 -3.04 4.81 7.29
C ARG A 51 -1.90 4.37 6.36
N PHE A 52 -2.18 3.97 5.12
CA PHE A 52 -1.14 3.65 4.12
C PHE A 52 -0.30 4.86 3.72
N ALA A 53 -0.82 6.08 3.91
CA ALA A 53 -0.08 7.31 3.69
C ALA A 53 0.82 7.69 4.88
N SER A 54 0.65 7.07 6.06
CA SER A 54 1.50 7.35 7.23
C SER A 54 2.96 6.95 6.95
N PRO A 55 3.96 7.73 7.40
CA PRO A 55 5.37 7.40 7.20
C PRO A 55 5.76 6.02 7.74
N TYR A 56 5.14 5.60 8.84
CA TYR A 56 5.40 4.31 9.47
C TYR A 56 4.90 3.14 8.61
N LEU A 57 3.63 3.12 8.21
CA LEU A 57 3.11 2.01 7.39
C LEU A 57 3.68 2.04 5.97
N ARG A 58 3.93 3.22 5.40
CA ARG A 58 4.52 3.36 4.06
C ARG A 58 5.93 2.73 3.99
N ARG A 59 6.68 2.71 5.09
CA ARG A 59 7.98 2.01 5.16
C ARG A 59 7.85 0.48 5.10
N LEU A 60 6.71 -0.07 5.49
CA LEU A 60 6.42 -1.51 5.47
C LEU A 60 5.92 -2.00 4.10
N LEU A 61 5.66 -1.09 3.15
CA LEU A 61 5.31 -1.43 1.78
C LEU A 61 6.56 -1.77 0.93
N PRO A 62 6.44 -2.68 -0.05
CA PRO A 62 7.47 -2.92 -1.06
C PRO A 62 7.90 -1.63 -1.78
N ALA A 63 9.19 -1.55 -2.15
CA ALA A 63 9.77 -0.38 -2.81
C ALA A 63 8.99 0.06 -4.06
N TRP A 64 8.62 -0.90 -4.93
CA TRP A 64 7.86 -0.63 -6.15
C TRP A 64 6.48 -0.01 -5.93
N ILE A 65 5.83 -0.25 -4.77
CA ILE A 65 4.60 0.43 -4.37
C ILE A 65 4.94 1.80 -3.80
N ARG A 66 5.90 1.86 -2.87
CA ARG A 66 6.27 3.08 -2.15
C ARG A 66 6.72 4.21 -3.07
N GLU A 67 7.37 3.87 -4.18
CA GLU A 67 7.87 4.80 -5.20
C GLU A 67 6.76 5.32 -6.13
N ARG A 68 5.65 4.57 -6.27
CA ARG A 68 4.56 4.89 -7.22
C ARG A 68 3.25 5.30 -6.55
N ILE A 69 3.13 5.14 -5.23
CA ILE A 69 1.93 5.51 -4.48
C ILE A 69 1.75 7.03 -4.44
N THR A 70 0.54 7.47 -4.75
CA THR A 70 0.13 8.88 -4.72
C THR A 70 -1.07 9.02 -3.79
N ALA A 71 -1.05 10.00 -2.90
CA ALA A 71 -2.21 10.33 -2.10
C ALA A 71 -3.23 11.05 -2.98
N VAL A 72 -4.48 10.61 -2.94
CA VAL A 72 -5.58 11.21 -3.70
C VAL A 72 -6.54 11.81 -2.70
N GLU A 73 -6.92 13.07 -2.92
CA GLU A 73 -7.93 13.72 -2.10
C GLU A 73 -9.30 13.04 -2.29
N ASP A 74 -10.05 12.94 -1.20
CA ASP A 74 -11.42 12.45 -1.22
C ASP A 74 -12.36 13.52 -1.76
N ARG A 75 -12.31 13.70 -3.08
CA ARG A 75 -13.23 14.56 -3.83
C ARG A 75 -13.80 13.78 -4.99
N GLU A 76 -15.08 14.03 -5.26
CA GLU A 76 -15.80 13.40 -6.35
C GLU A 76 -15.02 13.48 -7.67
N GLY A 77 -14.94 12.34 -8.36
CA GLY A 77 -14.25 12.22 -9.64
C GLY A 77 -12.71 12.24 -9.58
N SER A 78 -12.08 12.41 -8.42
CA SER A 78 -10.61 12.43 -8.31
C SER A 78 -9.96 11.12 -8.71
N LEU A 79 -10.52 10.01 -8.21
CA LEU A 79 -10.05 8.67 -8.56
C LEU A 79 -10.30 8.35 -10.04
N SER A 80 -11.51 8.63 -10.54
CA SER A 80 -11.88 8.36 -11.93
C SER A 80 -11.01 9.12 -12.94
N ARG A 81 -10.66 10.38 -12.63
CA ARG A 81 -9.75 11.19 -13.44
C ARG A 81 -8.36 10.56 -13.50
N LEU A 82 -7.79 10.24 -12.34
CA LEU A 82 -6.44 9.66 -12.23
C LEU A 82 -6.34 8.31 -12.95
N ILE A 83 -7.33 7.43 -12.76
CA ILE A 83 -7.40 6.14 -13.44
C ILE A 83 -7.55 6.35 -14.95
N GLY A 84 -8.42 7.27 -15.38
CA GLY A 84 -8.59 7.60 -16.79
C GLY A 84 -7.29 8.10 -17.45
N ASP A 85 -6.54 8.97 -16.77
CA ASP A 85 -5.27 9.49 -17.28
C ASP A 85 -4.17 8.44 -17.33
N PHE A 86 -4.15 7.51 -16.36
CA PHE A 86 -3.27 6.34 -16.39
C PHE A 86 -3.51 5.48 -17.64
N TYR A 87 -4.76 5.11 -17.93
CA TYR A 87 -5.07 4.27 -19.10
C TYR A 87 -4.95 5.00 -20.44
N ARG A 88 -5.10 6.33 -20.47
CA ARG A 88 -4.87 7.16 -21.67
C ARG A 88 -3.39 7.46 -21.94
N GLY A 89 -2.47 7.06 -21.06
CA GLY A 89 -1.04 7.38 -21.17
C GLY A 89 -0.72 8.86 -20.95
N ARG A 90 -1.64 9.62 -20.32
CA ARG A 90 -1.47 11.05 -20.03
C ARG A 90 -1.00 11.33 -18.61
N GLY A 91 -0.93 10.31 -17.76
CA GLY A 91 -0.34 10.42 -16.43
C GLY A 91 1.17 10.67 -16.54
N ARG A 92 1.67 11.72 -15.87
CA ARG A 92 3.09 11.81 -15.52
C ARG A 92 3.42 10.59 -14.65
N ILE A 93 3.84 9.50 -15.27
CA ILE A 93 4.67 8.53 -14.59
C ILE A 93 6.00 9.29 -14.43
N SER A 94 6.18 9.98 -13.30
CA SER A 94 7.55 10.31 -12.91
C SER A 94 8.25 8.96 -12.79
N ALA A 95 9.00 8.59 -13.82
CA ALA A 95 10.17 7.79 -13.63
C ALA A 95 10.95 8.51 -12.52
N GLY A 96 10.95 7.92 -11.32
CA GLY A 96 11.95 8.26 -10.31
C GLY A 96 13.34 7.93 -10.87
N PRO A 97 14.39 8.48 -10.25
CA PRO A 97 15.73 8.65 -10.81
C PRO A 97 16.36 7.38 -11.40
#